data_AF-Q5W7A3-F1
#
_entry.id   AF-Q5W7A3-F1
#
_cell.length_a   1.000
_cell.length_b   1.000
_cell.length_c   1.000
_cell.angle_alpha   90.00
_cell.angle_beta   90.00
_cell.angle_gamma   90.00
#
_symmetry.space_group_name_H-M   'P 1'
#
loop_
_entity.id
_entity.type
_entity.pdbx_description
1 polymer ?
#
loop_
_entity_poly.entity_id
_entity_poly.type
_entity_poly.pdbx_seq_one_letter_code
_entity_poly.pdbx_strand_id
1 'polypeptide(L)'
;MEGSSTYSSTSQTDTEDGSRMHGTDVVFDDETAMRRKTMDEENIATKKSTPIMIFLNATIIGLVAITWCLSTQFSKTALNFDKKHFNAPYFMMWFNTNLMILCFPAYIIVDKLRSRRTVNVIVGETFRTFGKKKGFNIRNLFIYVTPFVVFWVGANYPYVRALLLISPSVATSISACNAAFVYILAIIVLGDTINIFKILSVVLAIGGVVVISLDNEMKVEWVGIMCAVISAFMAAVYKVTFKRVIGNASLGDVSLFMSCLGFLNLCINWVPALILALTGVETLQFAYAPWGPMVGAALLSMAFNFTINFGIALLNPLVISVGMLCGIPLNTVIDILFRGLETTTLFLVGTCLIILSFILIIIPYDKLNIGGNLKQC
;
A
#
# COMPACT_ATOMS: atom_id res chain seq x y z
N MET A 1 -70.66 52.73 22.01
CA MET A 1 -71.01 52.78 20.57
C MET A 1 -69.78 52.30 19.84
N GLU A 2 -69.76 50.99 19.54
CA GLU A 2 -69.85 50.45 18.16
C GLU A 2 -68.57 50.76 17.37
N GLY A 3 -67.84 49.84 16.74
CA GLY A 3 -68.05 48.46 16.33
C GLY A 3 -67.10 48.22 15.14
N SER A 4 -66.56 46.99 15.03
CA SER A 4 -66.25 46.22 13.80
C SER A 4 -65.33 46.84 12.71
N SER A 5 -64.17 46.22 12.42
CA SER A 5 -63.84 45.40 11.22
C SER A 5 -63.81 46.19 9.88
N THR A 6 -62.91 46.04 8.90
CA THR A 6 -62.14 44.90 8.37
C THR A 6 -61.17 45.42 7.27
N TYR A 7 -60.07 44.69 7.04
CA TYR A 7 -59.31 44.48 5.78
C TYR A 7 -58.57 45.62 5.01
N SER A 8 -57.24 45.46 5.00
CA SER A 8 -56.28 45.48 3.87
C SER A 8 -56.15 46.70 2.94
N SER A 9 -54.94 47.27 2.88
CA SER A 9 -54.21 47.57 1.63
C SER A 9 -52.72 47.82 1.88
N THR A 10 -51.94 47.22 1.00
CA THR A 10 -50.49 47.15 0.80
C THR A 10 -49.84 48.51 0.52
N SER A 11 -48.61 48.77 1.04
CA SER A 11 -47.37 49.03 0.26
C SER A 11 -46.25 49.72 1.08
N GLN A 12 -45.12 49.01 1.24
CA GLN A 12 -43.68 49.41 1.08
C GLN A 12 -43.14 50.57 1.95
N THR A 13 -41.98 50.52 2.62
CA THR A 13 -40.64 49.92 2.39
C THR A 13 -39.89 50.05 3.75
N ASP A 14 -39.05 49.14 4.27
CA ASP A 14 -37.65 48.89 3.86
C ASP A 14 -36.99 47.76 4.68
N THR A 15 -36.21 46.94 3.96
CA THR A 15 -35.02 46.12 4.32
C THR A 15 -35.06 45.01 5.38
N GLU A 16 -34.79 43.80 4.84
CA GLU A 16 -34.86 42.46 5.41
C GLU A 16 -33.69 42.03 6.29
N ASP A 17 -34.09 41.16 7.24
CA ASP A 17 -33.34 40.20 8.04
C ASP A 17 -32.61 39.15 7.18
N GLY A 18 -31.41 38.73 7.60
CA GLY A 18 -30.61 37.77 6.84
C GLY A 18 -29.30 37.35 7.50
N SER A 19 -29.29 37.00 8.79
CA SER A 19 -28.03 36.59 9.44
C SER A 19 -28.13 35.56 10.57
N ARG A 20 -29.14 34.66 10.59
CA ARG A 20 -29.24 33.67 11.68
C ARG A 20 -29.67 32.24 11.35
N MET A 21 -29.72 31.85 10.07
CA MET A 21 -30.23 30.52 9.67
C MET A 21 -29.20 29.54 9.04
N HIS A 22 -27.90 29.84 9.04
CA HIS A 22 -26.92 29.01 8.30
C HIS A 22 -26.02 28.09 9.16
N GLY A 23 -26.09 28.17 10.48
CA GLY A 23 -25.20 27.41 11.39
C GLY A 23 -25.77 26.07 11.86
N THR A 24 -27.07 25.98 12.05
CA THR A 24 -27.71 24.82 12.71
C THR A 24 -28.01 23.69 11.71
N ASP A 25 -28.40 24.04 10.49
CA ASP A 25 -28.76 23.05 9.45
C ASP A 25 -27.54 22.29 8.93
N VAL A 26 -26.37 22.93 8.84
CA VAL A 26 -25.12 22.29 8.37
C VAL A 26 -24.60 21.27 9.39
N VAL A 27 -24.75 21.54 10.69
CA VAL A 27 -24.35 20.61 11.76
C VAL A 27 -25.31 19.42 11.83
N PHE A 28 -26.61 19.67 11.66
CA PHE A 28 -27.64 18.62 11.67
C PHE A 28 -27.53 17.69 10.44
N ASP A 29 -27.21 18.24 9.26
CA ASP A 29 -26.96 17.45 8.04
C ASP A 29 -25.68 16.62 8.14
N ASP A 30 -24.62 17.12 8.77
CA ASP A 30 -23.37 16.37 8.95
C ASP A 30 -23.54 15.24 9.99
N GLU A 31 -24.33 15.47 11.04
CA GLU A 31 -24.69 14.45 12.03
C GLU A 31 -25.61 13.37 11.46
N THR A 32 -26.59 13.75 10.62
CA THR A 32 -27.45 12.78 9.92
C THR A 32 -26.72 12.06 8.78
N ALA A 33 -25.78 12.70 8.07
CA ALA A 33 -24.92 12.06 7.11
C ALA A 33 -23.95 11.08 7.77
N MET A 34 -23.38 11.44 8.93
CA MET A 34 -22.52 10.55 9.72
C MET A 34 -23.31 9.37 10.29
N ARG A 35 -24.53 9.59 10.82
CA ARG A 35 -25.45 8.53 11.26
C ARG A 35 -25.89 7.62 10.12
N ARG A 36 -26.18 8.15 8.93
CA ARG A 36 -26.51 7.33 7.74
C ARG A 36 -25.32 6.51 7.28
N LYS A 37 -24.11 7.08 7.30
CA LYS A 37 -22.88 6.38 6.91
C LYS A 37 -22.54 5.25 7.89
N THR A 38 -22.74 5.47 9.18
CA THR A 38 -22.58 4.43 10.21
C THR A 38 -23.69 3.37 10.12
N MET A 39 -24.96 3.75 9.91
CA MET A 39 -26.05 2.79 9.67
C MET A 39 -25.87 1.98 8.38
N ASP A 40 -25.32 2.57 7.32
CA ASP A 40 -25.04 1.87 6.05
C ASP A 40 -23.83 0.94 6.20
N GLU A 41 -22.77 1.35 6.90
CA GLU A 41 -21.64 0.48 7.26
C GLU A 41 -22.09 -0.69 8.16
N GLU A 42 -22.98 -0.42 9.12
CA GLU A 42 -23.52 -1.41 10.06
C GLU A 42 -24.52 -2.36 9.36
N ASN A 43 -25.37 -1.86 8.47
CA ASN A 43 -26.28 -2.67 7.64
C ASN A 43 -25.56 -3.48 6.56
N ILE A 44 -24.44 -2.99 5.99
CA ILE A 44 -23.59 -3.76 5.07
C ILE A 44 -22.85 -4.87 5.83
N ALA A 45 -22.45 -4.61 7.07
CA ALA A 45 -21.82 -5.61 7.94
C ALA A 45 -22.82 -6.67 8.44
N THR A 46 -24.08 -6.31 8.71
CA THR A 46 -25.11 -7.26 9.20
C THR A 46 -25.85 -8.01 8.09
N LYS A 47 -25.95 -7.49 6.86
CA LYS A 47 -26.76 -8.10 5.79
C LYS A 47 -26.02 -9.09 4.88
N LYS A 48 -24.70 -9.20 4.98
CA LYS A 48 -23.91 -10.13 4.16
C LYS A 48 -23.80 -11.46 4.90
N SER A 49 -24.49 -12.49 4.41
CA SER A 49 -24.46 -13.82 5.06
C SER A 49 -23.02 -14.23 5.31
N THR A 50 -22.75 -14.66 6.55
CA THR A 50 -21.43 -15.07 7.05
C THR A 50 -20.61 -15.90 6.04
N PRO A 51 -21.16 -16.85 5.26
CA PRO A 51 -20.38 -17.59 4.27
C PRO A 51 -19.88 -16.75 3.09
N ILE A 52 -20.65 -15.75 2.63
CA ILE A 52 -20.24 -14.87 1.51
C ILE A 52 -19.08 -13.97 1.93
N MET A 53 -19.11 -13.45 3.17
CA MET A 53 -17.98 -12.69 3.74
C MET A 53 -16.71 -13.55 3.84
N ILE A 54 -16.83 -14.78 4.33
CA ILE A 54 -15.70 -15.71 4.46
C ILE A 54 -15.13 -16.04 3.07
N PHE A 55 -15.98 -16.39 2.10
CA PHE A 55 -15.55 -16.68 0.74
C PHE A 55 -14.86 -15.49 0.07
N LEU A 56 -15.41 -14.29 0.26
CA LEU A 56 -14.78 -13.06 -0.26
C LEU A 56 -13.42 -12.79 0.39
N ASN A 57 -13.31 -12.94 1.71
CA ASN A 57 -12.03 -12.80 2.42
C ASN A 57 -11.00 -13.78 1.88
N ALA A 58 -11.35 -15.06 1.75
CA ALA A 58 -10.46 -16.09 1.22
C ALA A 58 -10.03 -15.80 -0.22
N THR A 59 -10.98 -15.34 -1.06
CA THR A 59 -10.71 -14.97 -2.45
C THR A 59 -9.72 -13.81 -2.54
N ILE A 60 -9.91 -12.75 -1.75
CA ILE A 60 -9.00 -11.59 -1.73
C ILE A 60 -7.62 -11.98 -1.18
N ILE A 61 -7.55 -12.79 -0.12
CA ILE A 61 -6.27 -13.32 0.42
C ILE A 61 -5.51 -14.07 -0.67
N GLY A 62 -6.18 -15.00 -1.36
CA GLY A 62 -5.57 -15.77 -2.45
C GLY A 62 -5.10 -14.87 -3.60
N LEU A 63 -5.90 -13.88 -3.98
CA LEU A 63 -5.56 -12.97 -5.07
C LEU A 63 -4.38 -12.06 -4.72
N VAL A 64 -4.31 -11.53 -3.49
CA VAL A 64 -3.14 -10.77 -2.99
C VAL A 64 -1.89 -11.65 -2.98
N ALA A 65 -1.98 -12.87 -2.45
CA ALA A 65 -0.85 -13.79 -2.36
C ALA A 65 -0.31 -14.15 -3.76
N ILE A 66 -1.19 -14.51 -4.69
CA ILE A 66 -0.84 -14.90 -6.07
C ILE A 66 -0.28 -13.72 -6.85
N THR A 67 -0.94 -12.56 -6.83
CA THR A 67 -0.49 -11.39 -7.61
C THR A 67 0.86 -10.87 -7.12
N TRP A 68 1.09 -10.83 -5.81
CA TRP A 68 2.40 -10.48 -5.24
C TRP A 68 3.48 -11.48 -5.64
N CYS A 69 3.20 -12.77 -5.42
CA CYS A 69 4.16 -13.84 -5.68
C CYS A 69 4.55 -13.91 -7.16
N LEU A 70 3.56 -13.95 -8.05
CA LEU A 70 3.82 -13.99 -9.49
C LEU A 70 4.52 -12.72 -9.97
N SER A 71 4.19 -11.53 -9.44
CA SER A 71 4.90 -10.29 -9.79
C SER A 71 6.40 -10.41 -9.51
N THR A 72 6.78 -10.90 -8.33
CA THR A 72 8.20 -11.10 -7.97
C THR A 72 8.85 -12.20 -8.82
N GLN A 73 8.15 -13.30 -9.07
CA GLN A 73 8.68 -14.42 -9.87
C GLN A 73 8.88 -14.06 -11.33
N PHE A 74 7.91 -13.39 -11.95
CA PHE A 74 8.04 -12.84 -13.29
C PHE A 74 9.15 -11.79 -13.34
N SER A 75 9.32 -11.01 -12.27
CA SER A 75 10.41 -10.03 -12.19
C SER A 75 11.78 -10.71 -12.27
N LYS A 76 11.99 -11.74 -11.45
CA LYS A 76 13.19 -12.56 -11.47
C LYS A 76 13.40 -13.29 -12.80
N THR A 77 12.32 -13.80 -13.41
CA THR A 77 12.40 -14.47 -14.71
C THR A 77 12.80 -13.52 -15.82
N ALA A 78 12.26 -12.30 -15.86
CA ALA A 78 12.67 -11.30 -16.85
C ALA A 78 14.17 -10.98 -16.71
N LEU A 79 14.66 -10.80 -15.49
CA LEU A 79 16.07 -10.48 -15.22
C LEU A 79 17.03 -11.64 -15.53
N ASN A 80 16.56 -12.89 -15.48
CA ASN A 80 17.38 -14.07 -15.74
C ASN A 80 17.25 -14.61 -17.17
N PHE A 81 16.28 -14.13 -17.97
CA PHE A 81 15.97 -14.67 -19.30
C PHE A 81 17.15 -14.50 -20.26
N ASP A 82 17.79 -13.33 -20.25
CA ASP A 82 19.00 -13.08 -21.03
C ASP A 82 19.96 -12.17 -20.27
N LYS A 83 20.70 -12.75 -19.31
CA LYS A 83 21.68 -12.00 -18.50
C LYS A 83 22.77 -11.31 -19.34
N LYS A 84 23.01 -11.76 -20.57
CA LYS A 84 24.06 -11.19 -21.44
C LYS A 84 23.60 -9.91 -22.12
N HIS A 85 22.31 -9.84 -22.49
CA HIS A 85 21.76 -8.71 -23.25
C HIS A 85 20.78 -7.83 -22.44
N PHE A 86 20.33 -8.29 -21.27
CA PHE A 86 19.38 -7.59 -20.41
C PHE A 86 19.70 -7.73 -18.90
N ASN A 87 20.51 -6.80 -18.38
CA ASN A 87 20.78 -6.64 -16.95
C ASN A 87 20.46 -5.18 -16.53
N ALA A 88 19.17 -4.86 -16.49
CA ALA A 88 18.68 -3.50 -16.22
C ALA A 88 17.61 -3.47 -15.09
N PRO A 89 18.02 -3.70 -13.83
CA PRO A 89 17.10 -3.69 -12.68
C PRO A 89 16.41 -2.33 -12.47
N TYR A 90 17.07 -1.21 -12.74
CA TYR A 90 16.47 0.12 -12.64
C TYR A 90 15.43 0.35 -13.74
N PHE A 91 15.74 0.01 -14.99
CA PHE A 91 14.77 0.06 -16.08
C PHE A 91 13.53 -0.80 -15.79
N MET A 92 13.72 -2.00 -15.25
CA MET A 92 12.63 -2.88 -14.87
C MET A 92 11.74 -2.26 -13.78
N MET A 93 12.36 -1.68 -12.74
CA MET A 93 11.63 -0.99 -11.67
C MET A 93 10.85 0.20 -12.20
N TRP A 94 11.48 1.01 -13.06
CA TRP A 94 10.84 2.16 -13.71
C TRP A 94 9.62 1.72 -14.53
N PHE A 95 9.78 0.72 -15.39
CA PHE A 95 8.72 0.19 -16.23
C PHE A 95 7.54 -0.35 -15.42
N ASN A 96 7.81 -1.14 -14.38
CA ASN A 96 6.77 -1.71 -13.52
C ASN A 96 5.98 -0.61 -12.78
N THR A 97 6.69 0.39 -12.26
CA THR A 97 6.08 1.50 -11.52
C THR A 97 5.18 2.38 -12.40
N ASN A 98 5.43 2.47 -13.71
CA ASN A 98 4.62 3.29 -14.62
C ASN A 98 3.15 2.84 -14.68
N LEU A 99 2.86 1.54 -14.52
CA LEU A 99 1.47 1.06 -14.52
C LEU A 99 0.67 1.50 -13.28
N MET A 100 1.33 2.02 -12.23
CA MET A 100 0.63 2.60 -11.08
C MET A 100 -0.17 3.86 -11.42
N ILE A 101 0.10 4.51 -12.57
CA ILE A 101 -0.73 5.63 -13.07
C ILE A 101 -2.20 5.22 -13.21
N LEU A 102 -2.46 3.92 -13.46
CA LEU A 102 -3.80 3.38 -13.63
C LEU A 102 -4.53 3.13 -12.29
N CYS A 103 -3.90 3.31 -11.14
CA CYS A 103 -4.53 3.06 -9.84
C CYS A 103 -5.75 3.96 -9.58
N PHE A 104 -5.69 5.26 -9.92
CA PHE A 104 -6.79 6.20 -9.73
C PHE A 104 -7.93 6.01 -10.74
N PRO A 105 -7.66 5.83 -12.05
CA PRO A 105 -8.69 5.39 -13.00
C PRO A 105 -9.39 4.09 -12.56
N ALA A 106 -8.63 3.11 -12.08
CA ALA A 106 -9.19 1.86 -11.59
C ALA A 106 -10.06 2.06 -10.34
N TYR A 107 -9.63 2.93 -9.41
CA TYR A 107 -10.44 3.33 -8.25
C TYR A 107 -11.77 3.98 -8.67
N ILE A 108 -11.75 4.90 -9.65
CA ILE A 108 -12.97 5.53 -10.18
C ILE A 108 -13.92 4.49 -10.77
N ILE A 109 -13.40 3.52 -11.54
CA ILE A 109 -14.21 2.46 -12.15
C ILE A 109 -14.90 1.63 -11.07
N VAL A 110 -14.17 1.26 -10.02
CA VAL A 110 -14.70 0.50 -8.88
C VAL A 110 -15.77 1.29 -8.12
N ASP A 111 -15.49 2.55 -7.80
CA ASP A 111 -16.42 3.37 -7.02
C ASP A 111 -17.68 3.69 -7.83
N LYS A 112 -17.54 3.89 -9.14
CA LYS A 112 -18.66 3.98 -10.07
C LYS A 112 -19.49 2.68 -10.10
N LEU A 113 -18.83 1.51 -10.12
CA LEU A 113 -19.52 0.21 -10.15
C LEU A 113 -20.23 -0.10 -8.82
N ARG A 114 -19.63 0.31 -7.69
CA ARG A 114 -20.16 0.07 -6.33
C ARG A 114 -21.28 1.03 -5.96
N SER A 115 -21.09 2.33 -6.20
CA SER A 115 -21.96 3.39 -5.69
C SER A 115 -22.86 4.00 -6.77
N ARG A 116 -22.70 3.61 -8.05
CA ARG A 116 -23.41 4.19 -9.22
C ARG A 116 -23.37 5.73 -9.28
N ARG A 117 -22.38 6.35 -8.65
CA ARG A 117 -22.20 7.81 -8.64
C ARG A 117 -21.52 8.28 -9.94
N THR A 118 -21.79 9.51 -10.32
CA THR A 118 -21.15 10.15 -11.48
C THR A 118 -19.67 10.39 -11.20
N VAL A 119 -18.81 10.11 -12.18
CA VAL A 119 -17.34 10.23 -12.10
C VAL A 119 -16.90 11.61 -11.60
N ASN A 120 -17.57 12.68 -12.07
CA ASN A 120 -17.25 14.05 -11.69
C ASN A 120 -17.41 14.32 -10.19
N VAL A 121 -18.38 13.66 -9.53
CA VAL A 121 -18.60 13.79 -8.09
C VAL A 121 -17.48 13.09 -7.30
N ILE A 122 -17.09 11.88 -7.71
CA ILE A 122 -16.03 11.09 -7.08
C ILE A 122 -14.68 11.82 -7.17
N VAL A 123 -14.38 12.34 -8.36
CA VAL A 123 -13.16 13.11 -8.63
C VAL A 123 -13.18 14.41 -7.83
N GLY A 124 -14.29 15.16 -7.86
CA GLY A 124 -14.46 16.39 -7.11
C GLY A 124 -14.34 16.20 -5.59
N GLU A 125 -14.93 15.14 -5.05
CA GLU A 125 -14.82 14.78 -3.62
C GLU A 125 -13.40 14.39 -3.22
N THR A 126 -12.70 13.60 -4.03
CA THR A 126 -11.33 13.17 -3.74
C THR A 126 -10.38 14.37 -3.75
N PHE A 127 -10.45 15.22 -4.78
CA PHE A 127 -9.63 16.43 -4.84
C PHE A 127 -9.99 17.43 -3.73
N ARG A 128 -11.27 17.57 -3.37
CA ARG A 128 -11.70 18.43 -2.25
C ARG A 128 -11.25 17.88 -0.90
N THR A 129 -11.27 16.56 -0.70
CA THR A 129 -10.85 15.92 0.56
C THR A 129 -9.35 16.04 0.75
N PHE A 130 -8.58 15.75 -0.30
CA PHE A 130 -7.14 15.95 -0.31
C PHE A 130 -6.79 17.44 -0.12
N GLY A 131 -7.52 18.33 -0.79
CA GLY A 131 -7.38 19.78 -0.74
C GLY A 131 -7.71 20.40 0.62
N LYS A 132 -8.80 19.97 1.29
CA LYS A 132 -9.18 20.45 2.62
C LYS A 132 -8.14 20.13 3.69
N LYS A 133 -7.44 18.99 3.58
CA LYS A 133 -6.40 18.59 4.54
C LYS A 133 -5.11 19.41 4.42
N LYS A 134 -4.81 20.02 3.26
CA LYS A 134 -3.47 20.60 2.96
C LYS A 134 -3.39 21.86 2.09
N GLY A 135 -4.53 22.43 1.70
CA GLY A 135 -4.59 23.54 0.73
C GLY A 135 -4.53 23.03 -0.71
N PHE A 136 -5.62 23.18 -1.45
CA PHE A 136 -5.71 22.66 -2.82
C PHE A 136 -4.92 23.51 -3.81
N ASN A 137 -3.73 23.05 -4.18
CA ASN A 137 -3.03 23.47 -5.38
C ASN A 137 -2.34 22.24 -5.98
N ILE A 138 -2.59 21.96 -7.27
CA ILE A 138 -1.97 20.84 -7.99
C ILE A 138 -0.44 20.89 -7.91
N ARG A 139 0.13 22.10 -7.89
CA ARG A 139 1.56 22.32 -7.68
C ARG A 139 2.03 21.79 -6.32
N ASN A 140 1.26 22.03 -5.27
CA ASN A 140 1.60 21.56 -3.92
C ASN A 140 1.50 20.04 -3.85
N LEU A 141 0.49 19.42 -4.48
CA LEU A 141 0.39 17.96 -4.58
C LEU A 141 1.67 17.35 -5.17
N PHE A 142 2.15 17.88 -6.30
CA PHE A 142 3.39 17.39 -6.91
C PHE A 142 4.60 17.57 -5.96
N ILE A 143 4.77 18.76 -5.37
CA ILE A 143 5.86 19.02 -4.41
C ILE A 143 5.82 18.04 -3.22
N TYR A 144 4.62 17.70 -2.72
CA TYR A 144 4.47 16.74 -1.63
C TYR A 144 4.78 15.31 -2.06
N VAL A 145 4.46 14.90 -3.29
CA VAL A 145 4.66 13.52 -3.78
C VAL A 145 6.09 13.29 -4.25
N THR A 146 6.79 14.30 -4.78
CA THR A 146 8.18 14.20 -5.26
C THR A 146 9.15 13.51 -4.28
N PRO A 147 9.25 13.87 -2.99
CA PRO A 147 10.16 13.18 -2.07
C PRO A 147 9.78 11.70 -1.86
N PHE A 148 8.51 11.34 -2.01
CA PHE A 148 8.08 9.94 -1.93
C PHE A 148 8.50 9.11 -3.14
N VAL A 149 8.70 9.73 -4.30
CA VAL A 149 9.29 9.04 -5.46
C VAL A 149 10.71 8.57 -5.12
N VAL A 150 11.49 9.38 -4.39
CA VAL A 150 12.85 9.00 -3.96
C VAL A 150 12.80 7.79 -3.02
N PHE A 151 11.90 7.81 -2.02
CA PHE A 151 11.73 6.65 -1.13
C PHE A 151 11.22 5.41 -1.86
N TRP A 152 10.33 5.59 -2.83
CA TRP A 152 9.82 4.51 -3.67
C TRP A 152 10.92 3.86 -4.50
N VAL A 153 11.76 4.67 -5.15
CA VAL A 153 12.93 4.20 -5.89
C VAL A 153 13.91 3.52 -4.95
N GLY A 154 14.20 4.12 -3.80
CA GLY A 154 15.09 3.56 -2.77
C GLY A 154 14.60 2.25 -2.18
N ALA A 155 13.30 1.97 -2.21
CA ALA A 155 12.75 0.67 -1.84
C ALA A 155 12.81 -0.34 -3.01
N ASN A 156 12.28 0.03 -4.17
CA ASN A 156 12.07 -0.92 -5.26
C ASN A 156 13.36 -1.24 -6.03
N TYR A 157 14.27 -0.29 -6.23
CA TYR A 157 15.53 -0.57 -6.95
C TYR A 157 16.40 -1.60 -6.22
N PRO A 158 16.71 -1.44 -4.92
CA PRO A 158 17.46 -2.47 -4.19
C PRO A 158 16.73 -3.81 -4.13
N TYR A 159 15.39 -3.82 -4.11
CA TYR A 159 14.62 -5.06 -4.18
C TYR A 159 14.83 -5.80 -5.51
N VAL A 160 14.64 -5.11 -6.64
CA VAL A 160 14.83 -5.71 -7.97
C VAL A 160 16.29 -6.11 -8.18
N ARG A 161 17.24 -5.34 -7.65
CA ARG A 161 18.67 -5.70 -7.66
C ARG A 161 18.95 -6.92 -6.79
N ALA A 162 18.32 -7.06 -5.62
CA ALA A 162 18.42 -8.26 -4.80
C ALA A 162 17.90 -9.49 -5.56
N LEU A 163 16.82 -9.34 -6.35
CA LEU A 163 16.35 -10.41 -7.22
C LEU A 163 17.38 -10.83 -8.26
N LEU A 164 18.44 -10.10 -8.60
CA LEU A 164 19.50 -10.67 -9.46
C LEU A 164 20.37 -11.68 -8.72
N LEU A 165 20.60 -11.44 -7.43
CA LEU A 165 21.62 -12.11 -6.62
C LEU A 165 21.07 -13.23 -5.75
N ILE A 166 19.83 -13.09 -5.27
CA ILE A 166 19.18 -14.06 -4.37
C ILE A 166 17.88 -14.58 -4.98
N SER A 167 17.32 -15.65 -4.40
CA SER A 167 16.04 -16.21 -4.85
C SER A 167 14.85 -15.30 -4.44
N PRO A 168 13.76 -15.29 -5.22
CA PRO A 168 12.52 -14.60 -4.85
C PRO A 168 12.01 -14.93 -3.45
N SER A 169 12.12 -16.19 -3.02
CA SER A 169 11.71 -16.62 -1.68
C SER A 169 12.54 -15.96 -0.59
N VAL A 170 13.87 -15.94 -0.73
CA VAL A 170 14.76 -15.26 0.22
C VAL A 170 14.46 -13.75 0.24
N ALA A 171 14.28 -13.13 -0.93
CA ALA A 171 14.01 -11.69 -1.03
C ALA A 171 12.66 -11.31 -0.42
N THR A 172 11.61 -12.12 -0.61
CA THR A 172 10.27 -11.87 -0.06
C THR A 172 10.21 -12.14 1.45
N SER A 173 10.90 -13.17 1.94
CA SER A 173 11.08 -13.39 3.38
C SER A 173 11.77 -12.20 4.03
N ILE A 174 12.94 -11.76 3.54
CA ILE A 174 13.63 -10.59 4.11
C ILE A 174 12.78 -9.32 4.00
N SER A 175 12.06 -9.14 2.88
CA SER A 175 11.18 -7.98 2.70
C SER A 175 10.00 -7.95 3.69
N ALA A 176 9.60 -9.08 4.27
CA ALA A 176 8.53 -9.11 5.27
C ALA A 176 8.95 -8.44 6.59
N CYS A 177 10.26 -8.37 6.88
CA CYS A 177 10.82 -7.62 8.01
C CYS A 177 10.55 -6.11 7.94
N ASN A 178 10.10 -5.58 6.79
CA ASN A 178 9.57 -4.22 6.65
C ASN A 178 8.56 -3.90 7.75
N ALA A 179 7.66 -4.85 8.11
CA ALA A 179 6.68 -4.61 9.16
C ALA A 179 7.34 -4.28 10.52
N ALA A 180 8.40 -4.99 10.88
CA ALA A 180 9.18 -4.72 12.10
C ALA A 180 9.83 -3.33 12.05
N PHE A 181 10.43 -2.95 10.93
CA PHE A 181 10.99 -1.60 10.76
C PHE A 181 9.93 -0.50 10.80
N VAL A 182 8.75 -0.73 10.23
CA VAL A 182 7.60 0.19 10.33
C VAL A 182 7.23 0.41 11.79
N TYR A 183 7.22 -0.64 12.61
CA TYR A 183 6.91 -0.50 14.03
C TYR A 183 7.95 0.31 14.80
N ILE A 184 9.25 0.01 14.61
CA ILE A 184 10.34 0.78 15.24
C ILE A 184 10.24 2.26 14.85
N LEU A 185 10.08 2.53 13.55
CA LEU A 185 9.97 3.89 13.04
C LEU A 185 8.67 4.56 13.49
N ALA A 186 7.56 3.84 13.64
CA ALA A 186 6.31 4.39 14.16
C ALA A 186 6.46 4.83 15.62
N ILE A 187 7.17 4.09 16.48
CA ILE A 187 7.46 4.55 17.85
C ILE A 187 8.26 5.86 17.81
N ILE A 188 9.34 5.91 17.02
CA ILE A 188 10.24 7.07 16.98
C ILE A 188 9.56 8.31 16.37
N VAL A 189 8.82 8.10 15.28
CA VAL A 189 8.30 9.18 14.43
C VAL A 189 6.87 9.57 14.80
N LEU A 190 6.02 8.64 15.24
CA LEU A 190 4.63 8.93 15.61
C LEU A 190 4.43 9.01 17.13
N GLY A 191 5.37 8.51 17.94
CA GLY A 191 5.21 8.45 19.40
C GLY A 191 4.26 7.34 19.85
N ASP A 192 4.10 6.28 19.06
CA ASP A 192 3.26 5.13 19.40
C ASP A 192 3.78 4.40 20.66
N THR A 193 2.88 3.78 21.42
CA THR A 193 3.25 3.07 22.66
C THR A 193 4.05 1.80 22.39
N ILE A 194 5.01 1.55 23.28
CA ILE A 194 5.81 0.34 23.23
C ILE A 194 4.97 -0.84 23.75
N ASN A 195 4.92 -1.92 22.97
CA ASN A 195 4.29 -3.17 23.34
C ASN A 195 5.33 -4.29 23.31
N ILE A 196 5.44 -5.04 24.40
CA ILE A 196 6.47 -6.08 24.56
C ILE A 196 6.38 -7.18 23.50
N PHE A 197 5.16 -7.56 23.09
CA PHE A 197 4.95 -8.56 22.05
C PHE A 197 5.39 -8.04 20.67
N LYS A 198 5.22 -6.74 20.41
CA LYS A 198 5.71 -6.11 19.18
C LYS A 198 7.24 -5.97 19.21
N ILE A 199 7.88 -5.73 20.35
CA ILE A 199 9.35 -5.80 20.46
C ILE A 199 9.85 -7.22 20.17
N LEU A 200 9.21 -8.24 20.76
CA LEU A 200 9.57 -9.63 20.49
C LEU A 200 9.46 -9.96 19.00
N SER A 201 8.44 -9.43 18.32
CA SER A 201 8.32 -9.56 16.86
C SER A 201 9.52 -9.00 16.12
N VAL A 202 10.06 -7.85 16.53
CA VAL A 202 11.26 -7.24 15.92
C VAL A 202 12.47 -8.14 16.09
N VAL A 203 12.69 -8.68 17.30
CA VAL A 203 13.81 -9.59 17.58
C VAL A 203 13.72 -10.85 16.71
N LEU A 204 12.52 -11.42 16.57
CA LEU A 204 12.28 -12.59 15.72
C LEU A 204 12.52 -12.29 14.23
N ALA A 205 12.13 -11.10 13.74
CA ALA A 205 12.41 -10.69 12.35
C ALA A 205 13.92 -10.59 12.09
N ILE A 206 14.66 -9.90 12.97
CA ILE A 206 16.11 -9.74 12.83
C ILE A 206 16.80 -11.11 12.93
N GLY A 207 16.42 -11.93 13.91
CA GLY A 207 16.92 -13.29 14.07
C GLY A 207 16.67 -14.16 12.83
N GLY A 208 15.47 -14.08 12.24
CA GLY A 208 15.14 -14.78 11.01
C GLY A 208 16.01 -14.36 9.82
N VAL A 209 16.28 -13.06 9.64
CA VAL A 209 17.21 -12.57 8.59
C VAL A 209 18.62 -13.09 8.83
N VAL A 210 19.11 -13.07 10.07
CA VAL A 210 20.44 -13.60 10.41
C VAL A 210 20.52 -15.10 10.11
N VAL A 211 19.53 -15.88 10.51
CA VAL A 211 19.49 -17.34 10.24
C VAL A 211 19.51 -17.63 8.73
N ILE A 212 18.73 -16.89 7.93
CA ILE A 212 18.77 -17.01 6.46
C ILE A 212 20.14 -16.61 5.90
N SER A 213 20.80 -15.61 6.50
CA SER A 213 22.10 -15.11 6.04
C SER A 213 23.26 -16.07 6.35
N LEU A 214 23.11 -16.91 7.37
CA LEU A 214 24.10 -17.93 7.73
C LEU A 214 23.99 -19.21 6.89
N ASP A 215 22.98 -19.29 6.03
CA ASP A 215 22.77 -20.42 5.14
C ASP A 215 23.79 -20.36 3.98
N ASN A 216 24.90 -21.09 4.15
CA ASN A 216 25.99 -21.16 3.17
C ASN A 216 25.69 -22.11 2.00
N GLU A 217 24.66 -22.96 2.10
CA GLU A 217 24.31 -23.93 1.06
C GLU A 217 23.49 -23.29 -0.05
N MET A 218 22.59 -22.39 0.34
CA MET A 218 21.95 -21.47 -0.57
C MET A 218 23.04 -20.52 -1.08
N LYS A 219 23.26 -20.41 -2.40
CA LYS A 219 24.18 -19.45 -3.02
C LYS A 219 23.70 -18.00 -2.82
N VAL A 220 23.56 -17.56 -1.58
CA VAL A 220 23.05 -16.26 -1.18
C VAL A 220 24.23 -15.30 -1.17
N GLU A 221 24.27 -14.39 -2.14
CA GLU A 221 25.25 -13.32 -2.09
C GLU A 221 24.87 -12.31 -0.98
N TRP A 222 25.82 -12.02 -0.08
CA TRP A 222 25.66 -11.02 0.98
C TRP A 222 25.18 -9.65 0.45
N VAL A 223 25.64 -9.27 -0.74
CA VAL A 223 25.21 -8.04 -1.42
C VAL A 223 23.70 -8.05 -1.69
N GLY A 224 23.13 -9.20 -2.04
CA GLY A 224 21.69 -9.37 -2.26
C GLY A 224 20.89 -9.25 -0.97
N ILE A 225 21.38 -9.82 0.14
CA ILE A 225 20.78 -9.68 1.48
C ILE A 225 20.76 -8.21 1.89
N MET A 226 21.90 -7.52 1.78
CA MET A 226 22.02 -6.10 2.11
C MET A 226 21.03 -5.26 1.27
N CYS A 227 20.94 -5.52 -0.04
CA CYS A 227 19.98 -4.84 -0.91
C CYS A 227 18.53 -5.09 -0.48
N ALA A 228 18.17 -6.32 -0.10
CA ALA A 228 16.83 -6.65 0.37
C ALA A 228 16.48 -5.97 1.71
N VAL A 229 17.43 -5.91 2.66
CA VAL A 229 17.26 -5.21 3.94
C VAL A 229 17.12 -3.70 3.73
N ILE A 230 17.95 -3.10 2.86
CA ILE A 230 17.85 -1.67 2.51
C ILE A 230 16.48 -1.37 1.89
N SER A 231 16.00 -2.23 0.99
CA SER A 231 14.65 -2.14 0.42
C SER A 231 13.58 -2.15 1.51
N ALA A 232 13.64 -3.14 2.42
CA ALA A 232 12.66 -3.29 3.49
C ALA A 232 12.64 -2.06 4.42
N PHE A 233 13.80 -1.50 4.73
CA PHE A 233 13.94 -0.29 5.54
C PHE A 233 13.40 0.95 4.80
N MET A 234 13.76 1.17 3.53
CA MET A 234 13.23 2.30 2.75
C MET A 234 11.72 2.20 2.54
N ALA A 235 11.18 1.00 2.35
CA ALA A 235 9.75 0.77 2.30
C ALA A 235 9.06 1.10 3.64
N ALA A 236 9.72 0.87 4.76
CA ALA A 236 9.23 1.25 6.08
C ALA A 236 9.23 2.77 6.27
N VAL A 237 10.32 3.45 5.90
CA VAL A 237 10.42 4.92 5.89
C VAL A 237 9.33 5.53 5.02
N TYR A 238 9.09 4.99 3.83
CA TYR A 238 8.01 5.39 2.94
C TYR A 238 6.65 5.31 3.66
N LYS A 239 6.31 4.15 4.24
CA LYS A 239 5.02 3.93 4.92
C LYS A 239 4.82 4.84 6.13
N VAL A 240 5.84 5.00 6.97
CA VAL A 240 5.75 5.81 8.20
C VAL A 240 5.68 7.29 7.86
N THR A 241 6.50 7.75 6.90
CA THR A 241 6.44 9.14 6.41
C THR A 241 5.10 9.42 5.74
N PHE A 242 4.58 8.47 4.96
CA PHE A 242 3.26 8.60 4.33
C PHE A 242 2.18 8.78 5.39
N LYS A 243 2.17 7.94 6.43
CA LYS A 243 1.24 8.04 7.55
C LYS A 243 1.39 9.36 8.31
N ARG A 244 2.62 9.83 8.58
CA ARG A 244 2.87 11.11 9.27
C ARG A 244 2.39 12.30 8.44
N VAL A 245 2.69 12.29 7.14
CA VAL A 245 2.44 13.43 6.24
C VAL A 245 0.97 13.49 5.85
N ILE A 246 0.33 12.37 5.51
CA ILE A 246 -1.04 12.34 4.96
C ILE A 246 -2.08 12.03 6.05
N GLY A 247 -1.69 11.38 7.14
CA GLY A 247 -2.59 11.04 8.24
C GLY A 247 -3.61 9.96 7.84
N ASN A 248 -4.85 10.11 8.33
CA ASN A 248 -5.97 9.24 7.98
C ASN A 248 -6.45 9.57 6.55
N ALA A 249 -5.73 9.03 5.56
CA ALA A 249 -6.05 9.15 4.14
C ALA A 249 -7.29 8.31 3.80
N SER A 250 -8.19 8.88 2.99
CA SER A 250 -9.24 8.06 2.36
C SER A 250 -8.62 7.16 1.28
N LEU A 251 -9.33 6.12 0.85
CA LEU A 251 -8.86 5.23 -0.21
C LEU A 251 -8.69 5.96 -1.55
N GLY A 252 -9.54 6.95 -1.82
CA GLY A 252 -9.39 7.85 -2.95
C GLY A 252 -8.11 8.68 -2.84
N ASP A 253 -7.79 9.21 -1.65
CA ASP A 253 -6.57 9.99 -1.38
C ASP A 253 -5.32 9.13 -1.67
N VAL A 254 -5.29 7.87 -1.21
CA VAL A 254 -4.17 6.94 -1.44
C VAL A 254 -4.04 6.59 -2.92
N SER A 255 -5.16 6.33 -3.61
CA SER A 255 -5.16 5.97 -5.03
C SER A 255 -4.71 7.13 -5.92
N LEU A 256 -5.15 8.35 -5.60
CA LEU A 256 -4.71 9.58 -6.26
C LEU A 256 -3.21 9.79 -6.05
N PHE A 257 -2.74 9.62 -4.81
CA PHE A 257 -1.33 9.73 -4.47
C PHE A 257 -0.47 8.75 -5.26
N MET A 258 -0.85 7.47 -5.30
CA MET A 258 -0.12 6.43 -6.04
C MET A 258 -0.07 6.72 -7.55
N SER A 259 -1.13 7.28 -8.11
CA SER A 259 -1.17 7.62 -9.54
C SER A 259 -0.30 8.84 -9.86
N CYS A 260 -0.29 9.84 -8.96
CA CYS A 260 0.63 10.97 -9.05
C CYS A 260 2.09 10.51 -8.91
N LEU A 261 2.36 9.56 -8.01
CA LEU A 261 3.67 8.95 -7.85
C LEU A 261 4.11 8.21 -9.12
N GLY A 262 3.22 7.42 -9.73
CA GLY A 262 3.48 6.75 -11.02
C GLY A 262 3.75 7.75 -12.15
N PHE A 263 3.02 8.86 -12.20
CA PHE A 263 3.24 9.92 -13.19
C PHE A 263 4.59 10.62 -12.99
N LEU A 264 4.92 10.99 -11.76
CA LEU A 264 6.23 11.57 -11.44
C LEU A 264 7.37 10.58 -11.69
N ASN A 265 7.16 9.29 -11.43
CA ASN A 265 8.11 8.24 -11.78
C ASN A 265 8.36 8.21 -13.29
N LEU A 266 7.31 8.29 -14.11
CA LEU A 266 7.44 8.34 -15.56
C LEU A 266 8.27 9.57 -16.00
N CYS A 267 8.02 10.75 -15.41
CA CYS A 267 8.67 12.00 -15.80
C CYS A 267 10.09 12.19 -15.25
N ILE A 268 10.41 11.67 -14.05
CA ILE A 268 11.68 11.91 -13.36
C ILE A 268 12.64 10.74 -13.57
N ASN A 269 12.16 9.49 -13.42
CA ASN A 269 13.04 8.32 -13.36
C ASN A 269 13.44 7.78 -14.74
N TRP A 270 12.92 8.32 -15.85
CA TRP A 270 13.44 7.97 -17.17
C TRP A 270 14.87 8.50 -17.41
N VAL A 271 15.24 9.64 -16.81
CA VAL A 271 16.57 10.23 -16.98
C VAL A 271 17.66 9.37 -16.32
N PRO A 272 17.54 8.98 -15.02
CA PRO A 272 18.50 8.04 -14.43
C PRO A 272 18.54 6.69 -15.14
N ALA A 273 17.40 6.17 -15.60
CA ALA A 273 17.36 4.93 -16.39
C ALA A 273 18.18 5.05 -17.67
N LEU A 274 18.05 6.18 -18.38
CA LEU A 274 18.82 6.44 -19.60
C LEU A 274 20.31 6.62 -19.28
N ILE A 275 20.67 7.34 -18.21
CA ILE A 275 22.07 7.50 -17.79
C ILE A 275 22.70 6.14 -17.46
N LEU A 276 22.01 5.27 -16.73
CA LEU A 276 22.47 3.92 -16.38
C LEU A 276 22.67 3.04 -17.62
N ALA A 277 21.79 3.17 -18.62
CA ALA A 277 21.93 2.47 -19.89
C ALA A 277 23.10 3.01 -20.73
N LEU A 278 23.28 4.34 -20.80
CA LEU A 278 24.36 4.97 -21.59
C LEU A 278 25.74 4.79 -20.96
N THR A 279 25.82 4.75 -19.62
CA THR A 279 27.07 4.50 -18.88
C THR A 279 27.49 3.02 -18.92
N GLY A 280 26.64 2.13 -19.44
CA GLY A 280 26.90 0.69 -19.51
C GLY A 280 26.88 -0.02 -18.16
N VAL A 281 26.47 0.66 -17.09
CA VAL A 281 26.22 0.04 -15.77
C VAL A 281 25.06 -0.94 -15.86
N GLU A 282 24.06 -0.61 -16.68
CA GLU A 282 22.97 -1.52 -17.06
C GLU A 282 23.07 -1.88 -18.54
N THR A 283 23.10 -3.18 -18.85
CA THR A 283 23.05 -3.64 -20.24
C THR A 283 21.58 -3.72 -20.67
N LEU A 284 21.15 -2.74 -21.47
CA LEU A 284 19.80 -2.68 -22.02
C LEU A 284 19.84 -2.77 -23.54
N GLN A 285 19.66 -3.97 -24.08
CA GLN A 285 19.40 -4.14 -25.51
C GLN A 285 17.90 -4.24 -25.74
N PHE A 286 17.28 -3.13 -26.16
CA PHE A 286 15.83 -3.01 -26.31
C PHE A 286 15.20 -4.10 -27.20
N ALA A 287 15.93 -4.56 -28.23
CA ALA A 287 15.50 -5.62 -29.15
C ALA A 287 15.42 -7.02 -28.50
N TYR A 288 16.23 -7.28 -27.48
CA TYR A 288 16.29 -8.56 -26.76
C TYR A 288 15.66 -8.47 -25.37
N ALA A 289 15.03 -7.34 -25.04
CA ALA A 289 14.36 -7.16 -23.76
C ALA A 289 13.22 -8.19 -23.62
N PRO A 290 13.10 -8.87 -22.47
CA PRO A 290 12.07 -9.89 -22.23
C PRO A 290 10.71 -9.22 -21.95
N TRP A 291 10.12 -8.63 -22.98
CA TRP A 291 8.87 -7.88 -22.91
C TRP A 291 7.73 -8.68 -22.29
N GLY A 292 7.59 -9.96 -22.61
CA GLY A 292 6.54 -10.84 -22.07
C GLY A 292 6.59 -10.91 -20.53
N PRO A 293 7.69 -11.41 -19.93
CA PRO A 293 7.86 -11.43 -18.48
C PRO A 293 7.79 -10.06 -17.81
N MET A 294 8.33 -9.00 -18.44
CA MET A 294 8.28 -7.64 -17.91
C MET A 294 6.86 -7.08 -17.84
N VAL A 295 6.09 -7.20 -18.93
CA VAL A 295 4.69 -6.78 -18.98
C VAL A 295 3.86 -7.62 -18.01
N GLY A 296 4.11 -8.92 -17.93
CA GLY A 296 3.49 -9.80 -16.95
C GLY A 296 3.72 -9.33 -15.52
N ALA A 297 4.97 -9.06 -15.14
CA ALA A 297 5.32 -8.54 -13.81
C ALA A 297 4.64 -7.20 -13.52
N ALA A 298 4.62 -6.28 -14.50
CA ALA A 298 4.00 -4.98 -14.34
C ALA A 298 2.47 -5.09 -14.17
N LEU A 299 1.79 -5.92 -14.97
CA LEU A 299 0.35 -6.15 -14.87
C LEU A 299 -0.02 -6.83 -13.54
N LEU A 300 0.77 -7.80 -13.09
CA LEU A 300 0.59 -8.47 -11.80
C LEU A 300 0.80 -7.52 -10.63
N SER A 301 1.81 -6.64 -10.70
CA SER A 301 2.04 -5.57 -9.72
C SER A 301 0.88 -4.57 -9.69
N MET A 302 0.35 -4.17 -10.85
CA MET A 302 -0.84 -3.33 -10.92
C MET A 302 -2.05 -4.04 -10.31
N ALA A 303 -2.28 -5.32 -10.63
CA ALA A 303 -3.34 -6.13 -10.07
C ALA A 303 -3.20 -6.26 -8.54
N PHE A 304 -1.99 -6.46 -8.03
CA PHE A 304 -1.69 -6.49 -6.60
C PHE A 304 -2.08 -5.17 -5.92
N ASN A 305 -1.62 -4.03 -6.46
CA ASN A 305 -1.96 -2.71 -5.92
C ASN A 305 -3.47 -2.44 -5.97
N PHE A 306 -4.14 -2.83 -7.06
CA PHE A 306 -5.59 -2.74 -7.17
C PHE A 306 -6.30 -3.57 -6.10
N THR A 307 -5.82 -4.79 -5.85
CA THR A 307 -6.39 -5.71 -4.86
C THR A 307 -6.19 -5.21 -3.44
N ILE A 308 -5.05 -4.58 -3.15
CA ILE A 308 -4.85 -3.88 -1.86
C ILE A 308 -5.89 -2.79 -1.69
N ASN A 309 -6.01 -1.89 -2.67
CA ASN A 309 -6.94 -0.77 -2.58
C ASN A 309 -8.39 -1.25 -2.44
N PHE A 310 -8.78 -2.27 -3.21
CA PHE A 310 -10.10 -2.86 -3.17
C PHE A 310 -10.38 -3.64 -1.88
N GLY A 311 -9.41 -4.44 -1.41
CA GLY A 311 -9.57 -5.23 -0.21
C GLY A 311 -9.58 -4.38 1.06
N ILE A 312 -8.85 -3.25 1.13
CA ILE A 312 -9.04 -2.28 2.22
C ILE A 312 -10.42 -1.59 2.12
N ALA A 313 -10.94 -1.37 0.91
CA ALA A 313 -12.26 -0.74 0.70
C ALA A 313 -13.45 -1.62 1.07
N LEU A 314 -13.31 -2.93 0.91
CA LEU A 314 -14.38 -3.90 1.14
C LEU A 314 -14.24 -4.65 2.46
N LEU A 315 -13.02 -4.85 2.92
CA LEU A 315 -12.67 -5.73 4.03
C LEU A 315 -11.78 -4.98 5.04
N ASN A 316 -11.26 -5.72 6.00
CA ASN A 316 -10.32 -5.19 6.97
C ASN A 316 -8.88 -5.16 6.37
N PRO A 317 -8.07 -4.10 6.59
CA PRO A 317 -6.64 -4.09 6.27
C PRO A 317 -5.87 -5.34 6.72
N LEU A 318 -6.29 -5.98 7.82
CA LEU A 318 -5.72 -7.24 8.30
C LEU A 318 -5.81 -8.36 7.25
N VAL A 319 -6.88 -8.43 6.45
CA VAL A 319 -7.06 -9.44 5.39
C VAL A 319 -5.98 -9.30 4.32
N ILE A 320 -5.63 -8.07 3.93
CA ILE A 320 -4.57 -7.79 2.97
C ILE A 320 -3.22 -8.27 3.50
N SER A 321 -2.92 -7.93 4.76
CA SER A 321 -1.67 -8.33 5.40
C SER A 321 -1.53 -9.85 5.52
N VAL A 322 -2.63 -10.58 5.78
CA VAL A 322 -2.64 -12.05 5.72
C VAL A 322 -2.36 -12.57 4.31
N GLY A 323 -2.95 -11.95 3.27
CA GLY A 323 -2.64 -12.30 1.88
C GLY A 323 -1.15 -12.11 1.53
N MET A 324 -0.54 -11.01 1.98
CA MET A 324 0.90 -10.78 1.80
C MET A 324 1.74 -11.84 2.55
N LEU A 325 1.32 -12.25 3.75
CA LEU A 325 1.97 -13.30 4.52
C LEU A 325 1.92 -14.66 3.81
N CYS A 326 0.76 -15.03 3.26
CA CYS A 326 0.60 -16.25 2.45
C CYS A 326 1.44 -16.23 1.15
N GLY A 327 1.80 -15.04 0.66
CA GLY A 327 2.68 -14.89 -0.49
C GLY A 327 4.12 -15.40 -0.24
N ILE A 328 4.59 -15.42 1.00
CA ILE A 328 5.95 -15.89 1.35
C ILE A 328 6.10 -17.41 1.11
N PRO A 329 5.31 -18.30 1.75
CA PRO A 329 5.41 -19.73 1.49
C PRO A 329 5.04 -20.08 0.04
N LEU A 330 4.15 -19.31 -0.60
CA LEU A 330 3.84 -19.50 -2.01
C LEU A 330 5.06 -19.25 -2.91
N ASN A 331 5.87 -18.23 -2.61
CA ASN A 331 7.14 -18.02 -3.32
C ASN A 331 8.08 -19.21 -3.15
N THR A 332 8.21 -19.73 -1.92
CA THR A 332 9.04 -20.90 -1.62
C THR A 332 8.63 -22.11 -2.44
N VAL A 333 7.33 -22.41 -2.53
CA VAL A 333 6.82 -23.52 -3.34
C VAL A 333 7.17 -23.33 -4.82
N ILE A 334 7.01 -22.12 -5.37
CA ILE A 334 7.35 -21.84 -6.78
C ILE A 334 8.86 -21.98 -7.02
N ASP A 335 9.70 -21.50 -6.11
CA ASP A 335 11.16 -21.63 -6.23
C ASP A 335 11.62 -23.09 -6.19
N ILE A 336 10.99 -23.93 -5.35
CA ILE A 336 11.28 -25.37 -5.32
C ILE A 336 10.86 -26.02 -6.65
N LEU A 337 9.64 -25.77 -7.11
CA LEU A 337 9.07 -26.44 -8.28
C LEU A 337 9.71 -25.99 -9.61
N PHE A 338 9.97 -24.69 -9.77
CA PHE A 338 10.38 -24.12 -11.06
C PHE A 338 11.86 -23.70 -11.12
N ARG A 339 12.52 -23.51 -9.97
CA ARG A 339 13.94 -23.11 -9.92
C ARG A 339 14.85 -24.16 -9.29
N GLY A 340 14.31 -25.30 -8.85
CA GLY A 340 15.07 -26.40 -8.27
C GLY A 340 15.81 -25.98 -6.99
N LEU A 341 15.20 -25.10 -6.18
CA LEU A 341 15.80 -24.63 -4.94
C LEU A 341 15.91 -25.78 -3.93
N GLU A 342 17.13 -26.16 -3.54
CA GLU A 342 17.34 -27.10 -2.44
C GLU A 342 16.98 -26.42 -1.12
N THR A 343 15.93 -26.90 -0.45
CA THR A 343 15.48 -26.32 0.81
C THR A 343 16.37 -26.78 1.95
N THR A 344 17.28 -25.92 2.38
CA THR A 344 18.07 -26.14 3.59
C THR A 344 17.24 -25.87 4.84
N THR A 345 17.56 -26.58 5.93
CA THR A 345 16.88 -26.43 7.22
C THR A 345 16.98 -25.00 7.77
N LEU A 346 18.12 -24.32 7.56
CA LEU A 346 18.34 -22.94 8.00
C LEU A 346 17.38 -21.97 7.32
N PHE A 347 17.24 -22.03 5.99
CA PHE A 347 16.25 -21.24 5.26
C PHE A 347 14.82 -21.44 5.78
N LEU A 348 14.42 -22.70 6.04
CA LEU A 348 13.08 -23.01 6.56
C LEU A 348 12.86 -22.41 7.95
N VAL A 349 13.81 -22.61 8.87
CA VAL A 349 13.75 -22.06 10.23
C VAL A 349 13.70 -20.53 10.20
N GLY A 350 14.57 -19.91 9.41
CA GLY A 350 14.61 -18.45 9.28
C GLY A 350 13.34 -17.87 8.68
N THR A 351 12.77 -18.51 7.65
CA THR A 351 11.48 -18.11 7.05
C THR A 351 10.33 -18.26 8.06
N CYS A 352 10.29 -19.34 8.83
CA CYS A 352 9.29 -19.54 9.89
C CYS A 352 9.39 -18.46 10.98
N LEU A 353 10.60 -18.06 11.39
CA LEU A 353 10.81 -16.97 12.36
C LEU A 353 10.27 -15.63 11.85
N ILE A 354 10.49 -15.32 10.57
CA ILE A 354 9.98 -14.09 9.94
C ILE A 354 8.45 -14.13 9.84
N ILE A 355 7.86 -15.25 9.43
CA ILE A 355 6.41 -15.43 9.38
C ILE A 355 5.80 -15.22 10.77
N LEU A 356 6.40 -15.83 11.81
CA LEU A 356 5.97 -15.66 13.20
C LEU A 356 6.06 -14.20 13.65
N SER A 357 7.16 -13.51 13.31
CA SER A 357 7.30 -12.08 13.57
C SER A 357 6.17 -11.26 12.94
N PHE A 358 5.86 -11.52 11.67
CA PHE A 358 4.78 -10.83 10.98
C PHE A 358 3.40 -11.14 11.60
N ILE A 359 3.18 -12.37 12.07
CA ILE A 359 1.94 -12.72 12.79
C ILE A 359 1.86 -11.97 14.13
N LEU A 360 2.96 -11.87 14.88
CA LEU A 360 2.93 -11.12 16.14
C LEU A 360 2.64 -9.64 15.90
N ILE A 361 3.19 -9.03 14.85
CA ILE A 361 3.01 -7.61 14.59
C ILE A 361 1.60 -7.25 14.11
N ILE A 362 0.93 -8.17 13.41
CA ILE A 362 -0.40 -7.95 12.84
C ILE A 362 -1.50 -7.99 13.92
N ILE A 363 -1.24 -8.66 15.05
CA ILE A 363 -2.23 -8.84 16.11
C ILE A 363 -2.50 -7.49 16.80
N PRO A 364 -3.75 -7.02 16.84
CA PRO A 364 -4.11 -5.76 17.50
C PRO A 364 -4.20 -5.96 19.03
N TYR A 365 -3.05 -6.00 19.71
CA TYR A 365 -2.98 -6.17 21.17
C TYR A 365 -3.76 -5.13 21.96
N ASP A 366 -3.88 -3.91 21.43
CA ASP A 366 -4.61 -2.81 22.08
C ASP A 366 -6.12 -3.10 22.20
N LYS A 367 -6.66 -3.97 21.35
CA LYS A 367 -8.07 -4.43 21.41
C LYS A 367 -8.26 -5.70 22.22
N LEU A 368 -7.19 -6.42 22.52
CA LEU A 368 -7.25 -7.71 23.21
C LEU A 368 -7.26 -7.57 24.74
N ASN A 369 -7.15 -6.35 25.28
CA ASN A 369 -7.15 -6.08 26.73
C ASN A 369 -6.14 -6.93 27.52
N ILE A 370 -5.07 -7.40 26.87
CA ILE A 370 -3.97 -8.17 27.51
C ILE A 370 -2.99 -7.23 28.24
N GLY A 371 -3.19 -5.91 28.13
CA GLY A 371 -2.49 -4.88 28.91
C GLY A 371 -3.25 -4.51 30.18
N GLY A 372 -3.57 -5.48 31.04
CA GLY A 372 -3.93 -5.19 32.42
C GLY A 372 -2.73 -4.60 33.16
N ASN A 373 -2.88 -3.37 33.66
CA ASN A 373 -2.09 -2.73 34.72
C ASN A 373 -0.56 -2.83 34.65
N LEU A 374 0.09 -1.84 34.02
CA LEU A 374 1.46 -1.45 34.36
C LEU A 374 1.67 0.08 34.31
N LYS A 375 0.62 0.85 34.64
CA LYS A 375 0.70 2.30 34.91
C LYS A 375 -0.04 2.64 36.21
N GLN A 376 0.45 2.10 37.31
CA GLN A 376 0.32 2.72 38.64
C GLN A 376 1.62 2.40 39.39
N CYS A 377 2.55 3.35 39.33
CA CYS A 377 3.52 3.71 40.38
C CYS A 377 4.05 5.09 40.03
#